data_AF-A0A358CX89-F1
#
_entry.id   AF-A0A358CX89-F1
#
_cell.length_a   1.000
_cell.length_b   1.000
_cell.length_c   1.000
_cell.angle_alpha   90.00
_cell.angle_beta   90.00
_cell.angle_gamma   90.00
#
_symmetry.space_group_name_H-M   'P 1'
#
loop_
_entity.id
_entity.type
_entity.pdbx_description
1 polymer ?
#
loop_
_entity_poly.entity_id
_entity_poly.type
_entity_poly.pdbx_seq_one_letter_code
_entity_poly.pdbx_strand_id
1 'polypeptide(L)'
;MSDKVDKFCEALRVNLTRVEDYISKVGENLKSASTTAEEEVKSKLNGLKATHENNVNKILEAKTKIEARVAEKKSELDSTVQEWKKNREIGKLESRADAAEVYAEFAVEFAMAAAVEADIATLEAVAARIDADQAVAS
;
A
#
# COMPACT_ATOMS: atom_id res chain seq x y z
N MET A 1 10.63 -23.62 -8.90
CA MET A 1 11.02 -22.94 -7.66
C MET A 1 10.64 -23.86 -6.51
N SER A 2 10.91 -23.54 -5.24
CA SER A 2 10.36 -24.35 -4.14
C SER A 2 8.88 -23.99 -3.94
N ASP A 3 8.09 -24.91 -3.41
CA ASP A 3 6.66 -24.68 -3.14
C ASP A 3 6.41 -23.44 -2.27
N LYS A 4 7.33 -23.10 -1.36
CA LYS A 4 7.25 -21.87 -0.55
C LYS A 4 7.36 -20.61 -1.42
N VAL A 5 8.34 -20.58 -2.32
CA VAL A 5 8.56 -19.44 -3.23
C VAL A 5 7.38 -19.27 -4.18
N ASP A 6 6.84 -20.36 -4.73
CA ASP A 6 5.69 -20.30 -5.64
C ASP A 6 4.44 -19.74 -4.94
N LYS A 7 4.17 -20.16 -3.70
CA LYS A 7 3.06 -19.63 -2.89
C LYS A 7 3.24 -18.15 -2.55
N PHE A 8 4.46 -17.75 -2.16
CA PHE A 8 4.77 -16.36 -1.90
C PHE A 8 4.57 -15.50 -3.15
N CYS A 9 5.08 -15.94 -4.31
CA CYS A 9 4.92 -15.22 -5.57
C CYS A 9 3.45 -15.07 -5.98
N GLU A 10 2.62 -16.10 -5.79
CA GLU A 10 1.19 -16.00 -6.11
C GLU A 10 0.46 -15.05 -5.14
N ALA A 11 0.76 -15.11 -3.84
CA ALA A 11 0.19 -14.16 -2.86
C ALA A 11 0.58 -12.71 -3.19
N LEU A 12 1.84 -12.48 -3.56
CA LEU A 12 2.33 -11.17 -3.98
C LEU A 12 1.64 -10.69 -5.25
N ARG A 13 1.44 -11.59 -6.23
CA ARG A 13 0.72 -11.28 -7.48
C ARG A 13 -0.71 -10.83 -7.19
N VAL A 14 -1.44 -11.56 -6.36
CA VAL A 14 -2.82 -11.21 -5.96
C VAL A 14 -2.86 -9.83 -5.29
N ASN A 15 -1.92 -9.56 -4.38
CA ASN A 15 -1.86 -8.27 -3.69
C ASN A 15 -1.54 -7.11 -4.63
N LEU A 16 -0.64 -7.29 -5.60
CA LEU A 16 -0.31 -6.28 -6.61
C LEU A 16 -1.49 -6.00 -7.53
N THR A 17 -2.20 -7.03 -8.00
CA THR A 17 -3.41 -6.86 -8.81
C THR A 17 -4.48 -6.06 -8.05
N ARG A 18 -4.65 -6.31 -6.75
CA ARG A 18 -5.58 -5.52 -5.92
C ARG A 18 -5.22 -4.02 -5.88
N VAL A 19 -3.92 -3.68 -5.83
CA VAL A 19 -3.46 -2.28 -5.89
C VAL A 19 -3.74 -1.68 -7.26
N GLU A 20 -3.46 -2.41 -8.35
CA GLU A 20 -3.73 -2.00 -9.72
C GLU A 20 -5.22 -1.73 -9.97
N ASP A 21 -6.10 -2.64 -9.53
CA ASP A 21 -7.56 -2.49 -9.62
C ASP A 21 -8.04 -1.25 -8.87
N TYR A 22 -7.49 -1.02 -7.67
CA TYR A 22 -7.86 0.13 -6.87
C TYR A 22 -7.42 1.45 -7.52
N ILE A 23 -6.17 1.54 -8.00
CA ILE A 23 -5.68 2.73 -8.72
C ILE A 23 -6.52 3.01 -9.96
N SER A 24 -6.90 1.97 -10.70
CA SER A 24 -7.79 2.10 -11.86
C SER A 24 -9.14 2.71 -11.47
N LYS A 25 -9.73 2.23 -10.36
CA LYS A 25 -10.96 2.77 -9.80
C LYS A 25 -10.85 4.23 -9.34
N VAL A 26 -9.72 4.62 -8.72
CA VAL A 26 -9.44 6.04 -8.40
C VAL A 26 -9.45 6.89 -9.67
N GLY A 27 -8.82 6.41 -10.74
CA GLY A 27 -8.83 7.08 -12.05
C GLY A 27 -10.24 7.25 -12.63
N GLU A 28 -11.11 6.25 -12.49
CA GLU A 28 -12.52 6.33 -12.92
C GLU A 28 -13.34 7.30 -12.05
N ASN A 29 -13.13 7.26 -10.73
CA ASN A 29 -13.76 8.20 -9.79
C ASN A 29 -13.39 9.63 -10.13
N LEU A 30 -12.12 9.91 -10.41
CA LEU A 30 -11.65 11.25 -10.80
C LEU A 30 -12.32 11.76 -12.09
N LYS A 31 -12.44 10.90 -13.11
CA LYS A 31 -13.12 11.27 -14.37
C LYS A 31 -14.59 11.62 -14.13
N SER A 32 -15.29 10.79 -13.35
CA SER A 32 -16.72 10.98 -13.07
C SER A 32 -17.01 12.14 -12.13
N ALA A 33 -16.13 12.45 -11.18
CA ALA A 33 -16.33 13.50 -10.18
C ALA A 33 -16.58 14.90 -10.77
N SER A 34 -16.08 15.17 -12.00
CA SER A 34 -16.38 16.42 -12.73
C SER A 34 -17.83 16.54 -13.23
N THR A 35 -18.55 15.43 -13.28
CA THR A 35 -19.92 15.31 -13.83
C THR A 35 -20.93 14.77 -12.82
N THR A 36 -20.45 14.30 -11.66
CA THR A 36 -21.23 13.68 -10.60
C THR A 36 -21.80 14.74 -9.65
N ALA A 37 -23.00 14.49 -9.12
CA ALA A 37 -23.62 15.36 -8.12
C ALA A 37 -22.75 15.50 -6.87
N GLU A 38 -22.70 16.69 -6.30
CA GLU A 38 -21.88 17.02 -5.12
C GLU A 38 -22.14 16.08 -3.93
N GLU A 39 -23.40 15.72 -3.68
CA GLU A 39 -23.78 14.81 -2.59
C GLU A 39 -23.15 13.42 -2.76
N GLU A 40 -23.00 12.93 -3.99
CA GLU A 40 -22.35 11.66 -4.28
C GLU A 40 -20.83 11.74 -4.06
N VAL A 41 -20.21 12.87 -4.42
CA VAL A 41 -18.79 13.14 -4.13
C VAL A 41 -18.55 13.16 -2.62
N LYS A 42 -19.39 13.86 -1.86
CA LYS A 42 -19.32 13.94 -0.39
C LYS A 42 -19.55 12.58 0.27
N SER A 43 -20.50 11.78 -0.23
CA SER A 43 -20.77 10.44 0.28
C SER A 43 -19.58 9.49 0.07
N LYS A 44 -19.01 9.47 -1.14
CA LYS A 44 -17.80 8.69 -1.45
C LYS A 44 -16.62 9.10 -0.58
N LEU A 45 -16.40 10.40 -0.43
CA LEU A 45 -15.33 10.93 0.42
C LEU A 45 -15.46 10.45 1.87
N ASN A 46 -16.65 10.53 2.45
CA ASN A 46 -16.89 10.10 3.82
C ASN A 46 -16.64 8.59 4.02
N GLY A 47 -17.04 7.76 3.04
CA GLY A 47 -16.77 6.31 3.08
C GLY A 47 -15.28 5.99 3.03
N LEU A 48 -14.51 6.70 2.20
CA LEU A 48 -13.07 6.53 2.12
C LEU A 48 -12.35 7.02 3.38
N LYS A 49 -12.75 8.17 3.94
CA LYS A 49 -12.20 8.68 5.22
C LYS A 49 -12.39 7.68 6.35
N ALA A 50 -13.59 7.10 6.50
CA ALA A 50 -13.85 6.07 7.51
C ALA A 50 -13.00 4.80 7.29
N THR A 51 -12.75 4.43 6.03
CA THR A 51 -11.87 3.30 5.68
C THR A 51 -10.40 3.62 6.00
N HIS A 52 -9.98 4.85 5.75
CA HIS A 52 -8.62 5.32 6.01
C HIS A 52 -8.35 5.45 7.51
N GLU A 53 -9.23 6.06 8.30
CA GLU A 53 -9.10 6.15 9.76
C GLU A 53 -8.94 4.77 10.42
N ASN A 54 -9.69 3.77 9.96
CA ASN A 54 -9.57 2.39 10.44
C ASN A 54 -8.24 1.72 10.06
N ASN A 55 -7.52 2.26 9.07
CA ASN A 55 -6.29 1.68 8.53
C ASN A 55 -5.03 2.50 8.85
N VAL A 56 -5.12 3.79 9.21
CA VAL A 56 -3.97 4.68 9.48
C VAL A 56 -2.96 4.06 10.43
N ASN A 57 -3.42 3.49 11.55
CA ASN A 57 -2.51 2.85 12.52
C ASN A 57 -1.77 1.65 11.91
N LYS A 58 -2.45 0.82 11.10
CA LYS A 58 -1.83 -0.32 10.41
C LYS A 58 -0.79 0.14 9.39
N ILE A 59 -1.06 1.26 8.72
CA ILE A 59 -0.17 1.84 7.70
C ILE A 59 1.08 2.41 8.35
N LEU A 60 0.93 3.14 9.45
CA LEU A 60 2.05 3.67 10.24
C LEU A 60 2.90 2.55 10.84
N GLU A 61 2.27 1.49 11.33
CA GLU A 61 2.97 0.29 11.78
C GLU A 61 3.72 -0.40 10.64
N ALA A 62 3.09 -0.59 9.47
CA ALA A 62 3.74 -1.20 8.30
C ALA A 62 4.93 -0.36 7.82
N LYS A 63 4.79 0.97 7.77
CA LYS A 63 5.88 1.90 7.42
C LYS A 63 7.06 1.76 8.39
N THR A 64 6.79 1.73 9.69
CA THR A 64 7.83 1.55 10.72
C THR A 64 8.57 0.21 10.54
N LYS A 65 7.83 -0.87 10.25
CA LYS A 65 8.41 -2.20 9.98
C LYS A 65 9.25 -2.22 8.70
N ILE A 66 8.81 -1.53 7.64
CA ILE A 66 9.56 -1.35 6.39
C ILE A 66 10.88 -0.64 6.68
N GLU A 67 10.85 0.49 7.40
CA GLU A 67 12.03 1.28 7.73
C GLU A 67 13.03 0.47 8.57
N ALA A 68 12.54 -0.27 9.58
CA ALA A 68 13.36 -1.17 10.38
C ALA A 68 14.05 -2.24 9.54
N ARG A 69 13.32 -2.85 8.59
CA ARG A 69 13.89 -3.87 7.69
C ARG A 69 14.91 -3.29 6.73
N VAL A 70 14.68 -2.09 6.18
CA VAL A 70 15.66 -1.41 5.32
C VAL A 70 16.96 -1.16 6.08
N ALA A 71 16.87 -0.78 7.36
CA ALA A 71 18.04 -0.62 8.21
C ALA A 71 18.75 -1.95 8.49
N GLU A 72 18.00 -3.00 8.85
CA GLU A 72 18.53 -4.35 9.07
C GLU A 72 19.25 -4.89 7.81
N LYS A 73 18.63 -4.75 6.63
CA LYS A 73 19.21 -5.19 5.36
C LYS A 73 20.49 -4.45 4.99
N LYS A 74 20.64 -3.17 5.38
CA LYS A 74 21.91 -2.44 5.20
C LYS A 74 23.04 -3.00 6.07
N SER A 75 22.69 -3.58 7.22
CA SER A 75 23.66 -4.23 8.11
C SER A 75 23.95 -5.69 7.74
N GLU A 76 23.10 -6.31 6.91
CA GLU A 76 23.35 -7.64 6.38
C GLU A 76 24.46 -7.59 5.32
N LEU A 77 25.58 -8.26 5.61
CA LEU A 77 26.70 -8.35 4.69
C LEU A 77 26.58 -9.60 3.82
N ASP A 78 26.82 -9.46 2.51
CA ASP A 78 26.81 -10.60 1.57
C ASP A 78 27.77 -11.72 2.02
N SER A 79 28.91 -11.36 2.63
CA SER A 79 29.86 -12.31 3.20
C SER A 79 29.25 -13.20 4.28
N THR A 80 28.39 -12.65 5.14
CA THR A 80 27.69 -13.38 6.19
C THR A 80 26.70 -14.38 5.61
N VAL A 81 25.96 -13.99 4.57
CA VAL A 81 25.02 -14.89 3.88
C VAL A 81 25.77 -16.03 3.16
N GLN A 82 26.92 -15.73 2.54
CA GLN A 82 27.75 -16.77 1.91
C GLN A 82 28.30 -17.77 2.93
N GLU A 83 28.70 -17.29 4.11
CA GLU A 83 29.14 -18.15 5.20
C GLU A 83 28.01 -19.08 5.68
N TRP A 84 26.80 -18.56 5.89
CA TRP A 84 25.64 -19.38 6.25
C TRP A 84 25.34 -20.45 5.20
N LYS A 85 25.46 -20.12 3.91
CA LYS A 85 25.30 -21.10 2.82
C LYS A 85 26.38 -22.17 2.86
N LYS A 86 27.65 -21.77 3.02
CA LYS A 86 28.79 -22.68 3.09
C LYS A 86 28.65 -23.66 4.28
N ASN A 87 28.23 -23.14 5.42
CA ASN A 87 28.05 -23.90 6.66
C ASN A 87 26.70 -24.63 6.75
N ARG A 88 25.84 -24.49 5.73
CA ARG A 88 24.47 -25.04 5.70
C ARG A 88 23.64 -24.65 6.93
N GLU A 89 23.73 -23.39 7.34
CA GLU A 89 22.95 -22.85 8.46
C GLU A 89 21.50 -22.59 8.04
N ILE A 90 20.75 -23.67 7.79
CA ILE A 90 19.41 -23.65 7.19
C ILE A 90 18.46 -22.74 7.96
N GLY A 91 18.43 -22.81 9.29
CA GLY A 91 17.54 -21.97 10.10
C GLY A 91 17.76 -20.47 9.94
N LYS A 92 19.02 -20.02 9.77
CA LYS A 92 19.32 -18.61 9.51
C LYS A 92 18.89 -18.20 8.10
N LEU A 93 19.09 -19.08 7.12
CA LEU A 93 18.69 -18.85 5.74
C LEU A 93 17.15 -18.82 5.59
N GLU A 94 16.42 -19.67 6.30
CA GLU A 94 14.95 -19.65 6.34
C GLU A 94 14.44 -18.39 7.04
N SER A 95 14.93 -18.06 8.24
CA SER A 95 14.52 -16.84 8.94
C SER A 95 14.77 -15.58 8.12
N ARG A 96 15.89 -15.53 7.39
CA ARG A 96 16.19 -14.44 6.45
C ARG A 96 15.18 -14.37 5.32
N ALA A 97 14.80 -15.52 4.75
CA ALA A 97 13.81 -15.59 3.67
C ALA A 97 12.44 -15.13 4.17
N ASP A 98 11.95 -15.66 5.29
CA ASP A 98 10.68 -15.28 5.90
C ASP A 98 10.63 -13.77 6.17
N ALA A 99 11.69 -13.20 6.73
CA ALA A 99 11.78 -11.77 6.98
C ALA A 99 11.84 -10.91 5.69
N ALA A 100 12.32 -11.46 4.57
CA ALA A 100 12.26 -10.79 3.27
C ALA A 100 10.87 -10.87 2.64
N GLU A 101 10.16 -11.99 2.83
CA GLU A 101 8.78 -12.19 2.35
C GLU A 101 7.80 -11.26 3.09
N VAL A 102 7.89 -11.21 4.43
CA VAL A 102 7.10 -10.30 5.28
C VAL A 102 7.32 -8.84 4.91
N TYR A 103 8.57 -8.48 4.57
CA TYR A 103 8.87 -7.12 4.11
C TYR A 103 8.18 -6.77 2.79
N ALA A 104 8.16 -7.70 1.83
CA ALA A 104 7.49 -7.50 0.56
C ALA A 104 5.97 -7.33 0.76
N GLU A 105 5.37 -8.11 1.66
CA GLU A 105 3.96 -7.98 2.03
C GLU A 105 3.65 -6.60 2.60
N PHE A 106 4.40 -6.13 3.60
CA PHE A 106 4.20 -4.80 4.19
C PHE A 106 4.38 -3.68 3.16
N ALA A 107 5.35 -3.80 2.24
CA ALA A 107 5.56 -2.81 1.20
C ALA A 107 4.33 -2.67 0.27
N VAL A 108 3.66 -3.78 -0.06
CA VAL A 108 2.44 -3.76 -0.88
C VAL A 108 1.24 -3.23 -0.10
N GLU A 109 1.10 -3.58 1.18
CA GLU A 109 0.06 -2.99 2.04
C GLU A 109 0.23 -1.47 2.16
N PHE A 110 1.47 -0.99 2.32
CA PHE A 110 1.79 0.42 2.34
C PHE A 110 1.44 1.11 1.01
N ALA A 111 1.70 0.47 -0.13
CA ALA A 111 1.33 1.01 -1.44
C ALA A 111 -0.20 1.14 -1.60
N MET A 112 -0.98 0.13 -1.17
CA MET A 112 -2.44 0.17 -1.19
C MET A 112 -2.98 1.33 -0.35
N ALA A 113 -2.42 1.50 0.84
CA ALA A 113 -2.76 2.58 1.75
C ALA A 113 -2.51 3.97 1.18
N ALA A 114 -1.34 4.16 0.55
CA ALA A 114 -1.02 5.41 -0.14
C ALA A 114 -1.99 5.69 -1.30
N ALA A 115 -2.44 4.65 -2.01
CA ALA A 115 -3.45 4.78 -3.06
C ALA A 115 -4.81 5.24 -2.51
N VAL A 116 -5.25 4.70 -1.36
CA VAL A 116 -6.48 5.14 -0.68
C VAL A 116 -6.39 6.60 -0.24
N GLU A 117 -5.26 6.98 0.35
CA GLU A 117 -5.02 8.36 0.78
C GLU A 117 -5.05 9.35 -0.41
N ALA A 118 -4.49 8.95 -1.56
CA ALA A 118 -4.54 9.74 -2.79
C ALA A 118 -5.98 9.95 -3.31
N ASP A 119 -6.86 8.93 -3.22
CA ASP A 119 -8.28 9.06 -3.62
C ASP A 119 -9.01 10.06 -2.71
N ILE A 120 -8.78 9.97 -1.39
CA ILE A 120 -9.33 10.91 -0.40
C ILE A 120 -8.90 12.35 -0.75
N ALA A 121 -7.60 12.60 -0.86
CA ALA A 121 -7.08 13.93 -1.14
C ALA A 121 -7.62 14.50 -2.46
N THR A 122 -7.82 13.64 -3.47
CA THR A 122 -8.41 14.02 -4.75
C THR A 122 -9.87 14.43 -4.61
N LEU A 123 -10.70 13.62 -3.95
CA LEU A 123 -12.12 13.93 -3.74
C LEU A 123 -12.32 15.15 -2.83
N GLU A 124 -11.44 15.36 -1.83
CA GLU A 124 -11.43 16.60 -1.04
C GLU A 124 -11.19 17.83 -1.91
N ALA A 125 -10.19 17.76 -2.81
CA ALA A 125 -9.90 18.86 -3.72
C ALA A 125 -11.05 19.15 -4.69
N VAL A 126 -11.74 18.11 -5.18
CA VAL A 126 -12.93 18.28 -6.02
C VAL A 126 -14.08 18.93 -5.24
N ALA A 127 -14.39 18.43 -4.04
CA ALA A 127 -15.44 19.01 -3.20
C ALA A 127 -15.16 20.49 -2.89
N ALA A 128 -13.92 20.83 -2.53
CA ALA A 128 -13.52 22.20 -2.27
C ALA A 128 -13.67 23.11 -3.51
N ARG A 129 -13.44 22.58 -4.72
CA ARG A 129 -13.67 23.32 -5.97
C ARG A 129 -15.15 23.58 -6.21
N ILE A 130 -16.01 22.57 -6.00
CA ILE A 130 -17.47 22.71 -6.13
C ILE A 130 -17.99 23.79 -5.16
N ASP A 131 -17.58 23.72 -3.89
CA ASP A 131 -17.97 24.72 -2.88
C ASP A 131 -17.56 26.15 -3.32
N ALA A 132 -16.36 26.31 -3.90
CA ALA A 132 -15.87 27.60 -4.39
C ALA A 132 -16.67 28.11 -5.61
N ASP A 133 -16.98 27.25 -6.56
CA ASP A 133 -17.73 27.62 -7.77
C ASP A 133 -19.17 28.02 -7.43
N GLN A 134 -19.79 27.35 -6.45
CA GLN A 134 -21.12 27.71 -5.94
C GLN A 134 -21.14 29.09 -5.27
N ALA A 135 -20.10 29.42 -4.49
CA ALA A 135 -19.99 30.73 -3.84
C ALA A 135 -19.82 31.89 -4.83
N VAL A 136 -19.32 31.63 -6.05
CA VAL A 136 -19.23 32.64 -7.12
C VAL A 136 -20.58 32.80 -7.86
N ALA A 137 -21.38 31.74 -7.91
CA ALA A 137 -22.67 31.71 -8.60
C ALA A 137 -23.84 32.27 -7.75
N SER A 138 -23.64 32.45 -6.44
CA SER A 138 -24.60 33.03 -5.47
C SER A 138 -24.51 34.55 -5.38
#